data_AF-A0A9D1DJR2-F1
#
_entry.id   AF-A0A9D1DJR2-F1
#
_cell.length_a   1.000
_cell.length_b   1.000
_cell.length_c   1.000
_cell.angle_alpha   90.00
_cell.angle_beta   90.00
_cell.angle_gamma   90.00
#
_symmetry.space_group_name_H-M   'P 1'
#
loop_
_entity.id
_entity.type
_entity.pdbx_description
1 polymer ?
#
loop_
_entity_poly.entity_id
_entity_poly.type
_entity_poly.pdbx_seq_one_letter_code
_entity_poly.pdbx_strand_id
1 'polypeptide(L)'
;MSDKREFSAGQLLGEDIRRLGREELIALALEVCEDAAACGAPYHGNIHPGNISRGGSGAALGPRADHAPGDWSTDELEYMAPELFWNGTATAAADVYSVGLLLYAGVTGGLLPFFKRAPENMTNELRASALRRRMNGDPISLPAAASGKLGPVIEKCLRFDAGERYRDTRELAEALRPCVGEGDAKAMEMFGKPERELTEVERMMAGILSRLEPEPEPEPEPPAPEPPAPEPPAPEQPEPPKRPKVEIPVVKPTPPPRPTGPRPEYRVDRDFEERAIREREERPKRNMRPFYIVLAICAVVVIAALAVSLFLPGGEEQEPTPTPPSESLAPSAAPSASPSAEPSAEPTPSPTPSETPEPAEPSYELTLSNSSWEQAQALCKAEGGHLAVISSAEELAEITALAEEAGAKFVWIGLHREAGELKWVTGESVDFYAWGSGEPSVTDSDGTPEDYVLLWHTDSGWIYNDCRNDPAAAYPSVYGGKLAYACEYDSE
;
A
#
# COMPACT_ATOMS: atom_id res chain seq x y z
N MET A 1 -19.98 -26.24 27.90
CA MET A 1 -20.13 -26.10 26.45
C MET A 1 -19.61 -24.71 26.16
N SER A 2 -18.42 -24.57 25.57
CA SER A 2 -18.00 -23.24 25.11
C SER A 2 -18.97 -22.85 24.01
N ASP A 3 -19.67 -21.74 24.19
CA ASP A 3 -20.42 -21.14 23.09
C ASP A 3 -19.43 -20.88 21.96
N LYS A 4 -19.70 -21.50 20.82
CA LYS A 4 -18.86 -21.33 19.64
C LYS A 4 -19.03 -19.88 19.19
N ARG A 5 -17.93 -19.14 19.06
CA ARG A 5 -17.92 -17.80 18.46
C ARG A 5 -18.39 -17.97 17.01
N GLU A 6 -19.54 -17.39 16.67
CA GLU A 6 -20.12 -17.48 15.32
C GLU A 6 -20.04 -16.13 14.62
N PHE A 7 -19.63 -16.15 13.35
CA PHE A 7 -19.54 -14.96 12.54
C PHE A 7 -20.93 -14.36 12.27
N SER A 8 -21.05 -13.04 12.44
CA SER A 8 -22.27 -12.28 12.17
C SER A 8 -21.97 -11.10 11.27
N ALA A 9 -22.46 -11.15 10.02
CA ALA A 9 -22.33 -10.07 9.05
C ALA A 9 -23.03 -8.76 9.48
N GLY A 10 -23.94 -8.83 10.48
CA GLY A 10 -24.59 -7.65 11.07
C GLY A 10 -23.78 -6.95 12.16
N GLN A 11 -22.62 -7.50 12.54
CA GLN A 11 -21.78 -7.00 13.64
C GLN A 11 -20.31 -6.93 13.24
N LEU A 12 -20.02 -6.46 12.03
CA LEU A 12 -18.65 -6.32 11.53
C LEU A 12 -17.84 -5.34 12.40
N LEU A 13 -16.57 -5.67 12.63
CA LEU A 13 -15.64 -4.83 13.37
C LEU A 13 -15.32 -3.56 12.59
N GLY A 14 -14.96 -3.67 11.31
CA GLY A 14 -14.72 -2.53 10.42
C GLY A 14 -13.91 -1.39 11.07
N GLU A 15 -14.48 -0.19 11.04
CA GLU A 15 -13.90 1.03 11.64
C GLU A 15 -13.85 1.02 13.17
N ASP A 16 -14.62 0.16 13.85
CA ASP A 16 -14.63 0.08 15.32
C ASP A 16 -13.31 -0.47 15.89
N ILE A 17 -12.44 -1.06 15.05
CA ILE A 17 -11.06 -1.39 15.46
C ILE A 17 -10.31 -0.18 16.04
N ARG A 18 -10.65 1.03 15.58
CA ARG A 18 -10.07 2.30 16.04
C ARG A 18 -10.40 2.65 17.49
N ARG A 19 -11.41 2.00 18.06
CA ARG A 19 -11.94 2.27 19.41
C ARG A 19 -11.51 1.25 20.44
N LEU A 20 -10.90 0.14 20.01
CA LEU A 20 -10.49 -0.94 20.90
C LEU A 20 -9.35 -0.49 21.79
N GLY A 21 -9.51 -0.72 23.10
CA GLY A 21 -8.41 -0.63 24.03
C GLY A 21 -7.39 -1.74 23.77
N ARG A 22 -6.18 -1.61 24.34
CA ARG A 22 -5.10 -2.57 24.10
C ARG A 22 -5.45 -3.98 24.56
N GLU A 23 -6.10 -4.12 25.72
CA GLU A 23 -6.56 -5.42 26.23
C GLU A 23 -7.57 -6.09 25.28
N GLU A 24 -8.50 -5.30 24.76
CA GLU A 24 -9.53 -5.75 23.80
C GLU A 24 -8.95 -6.11 22.43
N LEU A 25 -7.90 -5.39 22.01
CA LEU A 25 -7.19 -5.65 20.77
C LEU A 25 -6.38 -6.95 20.83
N ILE A 26 -5.73 -7.23 21.96
CA ILE A 26 -5.00 -8.50 22.17
C ILE A 26 -5.98 -9.66 22.26
N ALA A 27 -7.11 -9.50 22.95
CA ALA A 27 -8.18 -10.51 22.99
C ALA A 27 -8.71 -10.81 21.58
N LEU A 28 -9.02 -9.76 20.79
CA LEU A 28 -9.42 -9.87 19.39
C LEU A 28 -8.40 -10.68 18.57
N ALA A 29 -7.12 -10.35 18.67
CA ALA A 29 -6.08 -11.03 17.91
C ALA A 29 -5.93 -12.52 18.30
N LEU A 30 -6.09 -12.86 19.58
CA LEU A 30 -6.08 -14.25 20.05
C LEU A 30 -7.28 -15.04 19.50
N GLU A 31 -8.47 -14.45 19.49
CA GLU A 31 -9.70 -15.04 18.94
C GLU A 31 -9.59 -15.26 17.43
N VAL A 32 -9.07 -14.28 16.68
CA VAL A 32 -8.80 -14.40 15.24
C VAL A 32 -7.73 -15.47 14.96
N CYS A 33 -6.67 -15.55 15.76
CA CYS A 33 -5.65 -16.59 15.62
C CYS A 33 -6.22 -17.99 15.82
N GLU A 34 -7.12 -18.18 16.80
CA GLU A 34 -7.80 -19.45 17.05
C GLU A 34 -8.68 -19.85 15.85
N ASP A 35 -9.48 -18.93 15.32
CA ASP A 35 -10.37 -19.20 14.19
C ASP A 35 -9.57 -19.53 12.92
N ALA A 36 -8.54 -18.74 12.62
CA ALA A 36 -7.64 -18.98 11.49
C ALA A 36 -6.94 -20.35 11.61
N ALA A 37 -6.49 -20.73 12.81
CA ALA A 37 -5.88 -22.03 13.06
C ALA A 37 -6.87 -23.21 12.95
N ALA A 38 -8.16 -22.96 13.17
CA ALA A 38 -9.24 -23.95 13.13
C ALA A 38 -9.91 -24.08 11.76
N CYS A 39 -9.48 -23.31 10.75
CA CYS A 39 -10.13 -23.20 9.43
C CYS A 39 -10.06 -24.46 8.55
N GLY A 40 -9.31 -25.48 8.99
CA GLY A 40 -9.16 -26.75 8.28
C GLY A 40 -8.33 -26.67 7.00
N ALA A 41 -7.63 -25.57 6.75
CA ALA A 41 -6.71 -25.38 5.63
C ALA A 41 -5.34 -24.87 6.10
N PRO A 42 -4.30 -24.93 5.24
CA PRO A 42 -2.98 -24.38 5.55
C PRO A 42 -2.95 -22.86 5.72
N TYR A 43 -4.00 -22.17 5.25
CA TYR A 43 -4.13 -20.72 5.20
C TYR A 43 -5.64 -20.38 5.26
N HIS A 44 -6.00 -19.40 6.08
CA HIS A 44 -7.36 -18.86 6.14
C HIS A 44 -7.56 -17.76 5.09
N GLY A 45 -6.69 -16.76 5.06
CA GLY A 45 -6.83 -15.58 4.21
C GLY A 45 -8.02 -14.71 4.52
N ASN A 46 -8.13 -13.58 3.81
CA ASN A 46 -9.21 -12.62 4.05
C ASN A 46 -9.29 -12.15 5.53
N ILE A 47 -8.15 -11.93 6.18
CA ILE A 47 -8.10 -11.44 7.57
C ILE A 47 -7.98 -9.91 7.55
N HIS A 48 -9.11 -9.23 7.73
CA HIS A 48 -9.18 -7.77 7.86
C HIS A 48 -10.40 -7.37 8.72
N PRO A 49 -10.49 -6.13 9.22
CA PRO A 49 -11.60 -5.72 10.09
C PRO A 49 -13.00 -5.90 9.50
N GLY A 50 -13.14 -5.78 8.17
CA GLY A 50 -14.41 -5.98 7.46
C GLY A 50 -14.86 -7.44 7.36
N ASN A 51 -13.97 -8.41 7.59
CA ASN A 51 -14.29 -9.84 7.65
C ASN A 51 -14.19 -10.42 9.07
N ILE A 52 -14.20 -9.56 10.09
CA ILE A 52 -14.27 -9.98 11.49
C ILE A 52 -15.54 -9.40 12.07
N SER A 53 -16.33 -10.23 12.75
CA SER A 53 -17.48 -9.77 13.51
C SER A 53 -17.15 -9.70 15.00
N ARG A 54 -17.78 -8.80 15.75
CA ARG A 54 -17.60 -8.68 17.20
C ARG A 54 -18.95 -8.52 17.90
N GLY A 55 -19.30 -9.50 18.73
CA GLY A 55 -20.55 -9.55 19.49
C GLY A 55 -20.32 -9.82 20.97
N GLY A 56 -21.40 -10.08 21.72
CA GLY A 56 -21.32 -10.36 23.16
C GLY A 56 -20.56 -11.64 23.53
N SER A 57 -20.34 -12.54 22.57
CA SER A 57 -19.58 -13.79 22.71
C SER A 57 -18.10 -13.68 22.34
N GLY A 58 -17.63 -12.48 21.95
CA GLY A 58 -16.26 -12.25 21.45
C GLY A 58 -16.24 -11.93 19.96
N ALA A 59 -15.05 -11.90 19.38
CA ALA A 59 -14.86 -11.76 17.94
C ALA A 59 -14.93 -13.10 17.22
N ALA A 60 -15.39 -13.11 15.97
CA ALA A 60 -15.40 -14.30 15.13
C ALA A 60 -14.96 -13.92 13.71
N LEU A 61 -14.01 -14.70 13.17
CA LEU A 61 -13.52 -14.54 11.80
C LEU A 61 -14.56 -15.07 10.79
N GLY A 62 -14.77 -14.32 9.71
CA GLY A 62 -15.71 -14.64 8.65
C GLY A 62 -15.19 -15.66 7.64
N PRO A 63 -15.81 -15.73 6.44
CA PRO A 63 -15.40 -16.68 5.41
C PRO A 63 -13.92 -16.55 5.01
N ARG A 64 -13.29 -17.68 4.67
CA ARG A 64 -11.95 -17.73 4.07
C ARG A 64 -11.99 -17.15 2.66
N ALA A 65 -10.85 -16.63 2.20
CA ALA A 65 -10.60 -16.40 0.78
C ALA A 65 -10.79 -17.71 -0.03
N ASP A 66 -11.90 -17.79 -0.78
CA ASP A 66 -12.26 -18.93 -1.64
C ASP A 66 -12.35 -18.55 -3.13
N HIS A 67 -11.97 -17.32 -3.47
CA HIS A 67 -11.90 -16.80 -4.83
C HIS A 67 -10.56 -17.13 -5.51
N ALA A 68 -10.50 -16.97 -6.83
CA ALA A 68 -9.28 -17.15 -7.60
C ALA A 68 -8.26 -16.02 -7.30
N PRO A 69 -6.93 -16.27 -7.42
CA PRO A 69 -5.95 -15.19 -7.40
C PRO A 69 -6.31 -14.15 -8.47
N GLY A 70 -6.34 -12.86 -8.10
CA GLY A 70 -6.80 -11.77 -8.98
C GLY A 70 -8.07 -11.09 -8.48
N ASP A 71 -8.97 -11.85 -7.85
CA ASP A 71 -10.31 -11.39 -7.48
C ASP A 71 -10.39 -10.98 -6.00
N TRP A 72 -9.49 -10.08 -5.59
CA TRP A 72 -9.43 -9.60 -4.21
C TRP A 72 -10.24 -8.33 -4.03
N SER A 73 -10.99 -8.25 -2.93
CA SER A 73 -11.55 -6.99 -2.47
C SER A 73 -10.44 -6.01 -2.05
N THR A 74 -10.79 -4.71 -2.02
CA THR A 74 -9.86 -3.66 -1.57
C THR A 74 -9.30 -3.93 -0.17
N ASP A 75 -10.14 -4.39 0.75
CA ASP A 75 -9.72 -4.67 2.13
C ASP A 75 -8.81 -5.90 2.21
N GLU A 76 -9.07 -6.93 1.41
CA GLU A 76 -8.18 -8.10 1.31
C GLU A 76 -6.79 -7.69 0.83
N LEU A 77 -6.71 -6.82 -0.19
CA LEU A 77 -5.45 -6.29 -0.70
C LEU A 77 -4.71 -5.45 0.34
N GLU A 78 -5.40 -4.58 1.08
CA GLU A 78 -4.76 -3.69 2.06
C GLU A 78 -4.08 -4.45 3.21
N TYR A 79 -4.63 -5.62 3.58
CA TYR A 79 -4.14 -6.51 4.65
C TYR A 79 -3.31 -7.71 4.12
N MET A 80 -3.04 -7.77 2.82
CA MET A 80 -2.36 -8.89 2.17
C MET A 80 -0.86 -8.95 2.49
N ALA A 81 -0.33 -10.16 2.63
CA ALA A 81 1.10 -10.41 2.74
C ALA A 81 1.82 -10.30 1.37
N PRO A 82 3.08 -9.82 1.32
CA PRO A 82 3.82 -9.62 0.07
C PRO A 82 3.97 -10.87 -0.81
N GLU A 83 4.23 -12.02 -0.22
CA GLU A 83 4.36 -13.28 -0.96
C GLU A 83 3.04 -13.73 -1.59
N LEU A 84 1.91 -13.44 -0.94
CA LEU A 84 0.61 -13.75 -1.51
C LEU A 84 0.30 -12.81 -2.69
N PHE A 85 0.65 -11.54 -2.57
CA PHE A 85 0.47 -10.53 -3.62
C PHE A 85 1.31 -10.83 -4.87
N TRP A 86 2.61 -11.08 -4.70
CA TRP A 86 3.53 -11.19 -5.85
C TRP A 86 3.48 -12.51 -6.60
N ASN A 87 3.25 -13.61 -5.90
CA ASN A 87 3.36 -14.94 -6.51
C ASN A 87 2.29 -15.93 -6.03
N GLY A 88 1.25 -15.45 -5.34
CA GLY A 88 0.12 -16.28 -4.93
C GLY A 88 0.45 -17.31 -3.86
N THR A 89 1.60 -17.20 -3.18
CA THR A 89 2.00 -18.21 -2.18
C THR A 89 1.17 -18.07 -0.91
N ALA A 90 0.09 -18.86 -0.83
CA ALA A 90 -0.76 -18.95 0.36
C ALA A 90 -0.10 -19.80 1.45
N THR A 91 0.32 -19.16 2.55
CA THR A 91 0.93 -19.83 3.70
C THR A 91 0.31 -19.37 5.01
N ALA A 92 0.43 -20.17 6.07
CA ALA A 92 0.02 -19.74 7.42
C ALA A 92 0.77 -18.48 7.90
N ALA A 93 1.98 -18.21 7.38
CA ALA A 93 2.73 -16.98 7.70
C ALA A 93 2.16 -15.73 7.00
N ALA A 94 1.33 -15.90 5.95
CA ALA A 94 0.56 -14.80 5.36
C ALA A 94 -0.57 -14.36 6.30
N ASP A 95 -1.28 -15.30 6.95
CA ASP A 95 -2.27 -14.98 7.98
C ASP A 95 -1.63 -14.24 9.17
N VAL A 96 -0.43 -14.67 9.59
CA VAL A 96 0.35 -13.98 10.64
C VAL A 96 0.63 -12.53 10.28
N TYR A 97 0.95 -12.25 9.02
CA TYR A 97 1.17 -10.87 8.55
C TYR A 97 -0.11 -10.04 8.60
N SER A 98 -1.23 -10.57 8.13
CA SER A 98 -2.53 -9.89 8.20
C SER A 98 -2.97 -9.61 9.64
N VAL A 99 -2.76 -10.53 10.57
CA VAL A 99 -2.98 -10.29 12.02
C VAL A 99 -2.02 -9.23 12.57
N GLY A 100 -0.77 -9.20 12.10
CA GLY A 100 0.18 -8.12 12.41
C GLY A 100 -0.32 -6.75 11.99
N LEU A 101 -0.91 -6.63 10.80
CA LEU A 101 -1.52 -5.40 10.31
C LEU A 101 -2.76 -5.03 11.10
N LEU A 102 -3.57 -6.00 11.53
CA LEU A 102 -4.71 -5.78 12.43
C LEU A 102 -4.26 -5.17 13.78
N LEU A 103 -3.21 -5.72 14.38
CA LEU A 103 -2.62 -5.20 15.61
C LEU A 103 -2.03 -3.80 15.42
N TYR A 104 -1.29 -3.57 14.32
CA TYR A 104 -0.74 -2.27 13.97
C TYR A 104 -1.85 -1.23 13.78
N ALA A 105 -2.93 -1.59 13.07
CA ALA A 105 -4.10 -0.74 12.90
C ALA A 105 -4.74 -0.42 14.25
N GLY A 106 -4.95 -1.39 15.13
CA GLY A 106 -5.52 -1.15 16.46
C GLY A 106 -4.71 -0.15 17.29
N VAL A 107 -3.38 -0.29 17.37
CA VAL A 107 -2.53 0.60 18.18
C VAL A 107 -2.35 2.00 17.59
N THR A 108 -2.63 2.19 16.30
CA THR A 108 -2.54 3.50 15.63
C THR A 108 -3.89 4.21 15.48
N GLY A 109 -4.99 3.62 15.94
CA GLY A 109 -6.33 4.15 15.69
C GLY A 109 -6.77 3.99 14.23
N GLY A 110 -6.43 2.85 13.63
CA GLY A 110 -6.83 2.37 12.30
C GLY A 110 -5.98 2.88 11.15
N LEU A 111 -4.69 3.13 11.36
CA LEU A 111 -3.73 3.42 10.30
C LEU A 111 -2.90 2.19 10.01
N LEU A 112 -2.74 1.84 8.74
CA LEU A 112 -1.74 0.85 8.32
C LEU A 112 -0.35 1.49 8.19
N PRO A 113 0.74 0.70 8.09
CA PRO A 113 2.08 1.23 7.87
C PRO A 113 2.15 2.19 6.69
N PHE A 114 2.98 3.23 6.84
CA PHE A 114 3.23 4.32 5.88
C PHE A 114 2.15 5.42 5.77
N PHE A 115 1.08 5.34 6.56
CA PHE A 115 0.19 6.49 6.76
C PHE A 115 0.68 7.37 7.92
N LYS A 116 0.90 8.66 7.66
CA LYS A 116 1.37 9.62 8.68
C LYS A 116 0.25 10.19 9.56
N ARG A 117 -0.96 10.30 9.00
CA ARG A 117 -2.22 10.71 9.65
C ARG A 117 -3.38 10.08 8.86
N ALA A 118 -4.53 9.87 9.50
CA ALA A 118 -5.77 9.57 8.77
C ALA A 118 -6.11 10.82 7.96
N PRO A 119 -5.98 10.82 6.62
CA PRO A 119 -6.45 11.95 5.86
C PRO A 119 -7.98 11.92 5.92
N GLU A 120 -8.61 13.07 6.11
CA GLU A 120 -10.06 13.22 5.95
C GLU A 120 -10.51 12.77 4.54
N ASN A 121 -9.56 12.72 3.59
CA ASN A 121 -9.70 12.20 2.23
C ASN A 121 -8.60 11.16 1.93
N MET A 122 -8.79 9.90 2.35
CA MET A 122 -7.88 8.81 1.99
C MET A 122 -8.00 8.51 0.50
N THR A 123 -7.05 8.96 -0.31
CA THR A 123 -7.08 8.75 -1.76
C THR A 123 -6.55 7.36 -2.13
N ASN A 124 -6.96 6.84 -3.29
CA ASN A 124 -6.50 5.54 -3.78
C ASN A 124 -4.99 5.53 -4.04
N GLU A 125 -4.39 6.66 -4.39
CA GLU A 125 -2.94 6.80 -4.61
C GLU A 125 -2.16 6.66 -3.31
N LEU A 126 -2.66 7.22 -2.20
CA LEU A 126 -2.04 7.06 -0.87
C LEU A 126 -2.12 5.60 -0.40
N ARG A 127 -3.27 4.95 -0.64
CA ARG A 127 -3.47 3.52 -0.36
C ARG A 127 -2.52 2.65 -1.19
N ALA A 128 -2.45 2.88 -2.49
CA ALA A 128 -1.55 2.18 -3.40
C ALA A 128 -0.07 2.43 -3.06
N SER A 129 0.31 3.66 -2.70
CA SER A 129 1.67 3.99 -2.26
C SER A 129 2.05 3.23 -0.99
N ALA A 130 1.20 3.27 0.04
CA ALA A 130 1.45 2.55 1.27
C ALA A 130 1.49 1.03 1.06
N LEU A 131 0.60 0.50 0.21
CA LEU A 131 0.59 -0.91 -0.19
C LEU A 131 1.88 -1.29 -0.90
N ARG A 132 2.30 -0.55 -1.93
CA ARG A 132 3.56 -0.79 -2.67
C ARG A 132 4.77 -0.83 -1.76
N ARG A 133 4.87 0.11 -0.81
CA ARG A 133 5.97 0.13 0.16
C ARG A 133 5.99 -1.14 1.03
N ARG A 134 4.83 -1.62 1.47
CA ARG A 134 4.72 -2.92 2.17
C ARG A 134 5.13 -4.08 1.26
N MET A 135 4.65 -4.09 0.02
CA MET A 135 4.93 -5.13 -0.98
C MET A 135 6.42 -5.15 -1.41
N ASN A 136 7.15 -4.05 -1.26
CA ASN A 136 8.58 -3.94 -1.59
C ASN A 136 9.51 -4.14 -0.39
N GLY A 137 8.95 -4.39 0.80
CA GLY A 137 9.76 -4.64 2.01
C GLY A 137 10.40 -3.39 2.60
N ASP A 138 9.84 -2.20 2.36
CA ASP A 138 10.28 -0.99 3.05
C ASP A 138 10.22 -1.20 4.57
N PRO A 139 11.22 -0.72 5.34
CA PRO A 139 11.21 -0.86 6.79
C PRO A 139 9.99 -0.21 7.45
N ILE A 140 9.20 -1.00 8.18
CA ILE A 140 8.05 -0.52 8.95
C ILE A 140 8.54 -0.02 10.31
N SER A 141 8.26 1.25 10.61
CA SER A 141 8.51 1.85 11.92
C SER A 141 7.28 1.68 12.82
N LEU A 142 7.47 1.16 14.04
CA LEU A 142 6.39 1.04 15.00
C LEU A 142 6.17 2.35 15.77
N PRO A 143 4.91 2.77 16.00
CA PRO A 143 4.59 3.95 16.79
C PRO A 143 4.89 3.70 18.28
N ALA A 144 5.08 4.77 19.07
CA ALA A 144 5.22 4.67 20.53
C ALA A 144 4.02 3.99 21.22
N ALA A 145 2.82 4.07 20.61
CA ALA A 145 1.62 3.37 21.05
C ALA A 145 1.72 1.83 20.98
N ALA A 146 2.71 1.29 20.24
CA ALA A 146 3.06 -0.13 20.22
C ALA A 146 4.12 -0.52 21.27
N SER A 147 4.47 0.37 22.20
CA SER A 147 5.43 0.08 23.28
C SER A 147 5.00 -1.06 24.20
N GLY A 148 5.97 -1.71 24.86
CA GLY A 148 5.76 -2.86 25.73
C GLY A 148 6.14 -4.18 25.05
N LYS A 149 5.60 -5.31 25.52
CA LYS A 149 5.84 -6.62 24.92
C LYS A 149 5.11 -6.78 23.59
N LEU A 150 4.02 -6.04 23.36
CA LEU A 150 3.27 -6.10 22.12
C LEU A 150 4.07 -5.63 20.89
N GLY A 151 4.90 -4.60 21.02
CA GLY A 151 5.69 -4.03 19.91
C GLY A 151 6.56 -5.05 19.18
N PRO A 152 7.46 -5.77 19.88
CA PRO A 152 8.26 -6.83 19.26
C PRO A 152 7.44 -7.93 18.59
N VAL A 153 6.22 -8.22 19.09
CA VAL A 153 5.32 -9.18 18.45
C VAL A 153 4.81 -8.62 17.12
N ILE A 154 4.33 -7.38 17.08
CA ILE A 154 3.89 -6.71 15.84
C ILE A 154 5.05 -6.63 14.84
N GLU A 155 6.25 -6.25 15.27
CA GLU A 155 7.43 -6.16 14.41
C GLU A 155 7.73 -7.50 13.72
N LYS A 156 7.71 -8.60 14.49
CA LYS A 156 7.96 -9.93 13.95
C LYS A 156 6.87 -10.39 12.98
N CYS A 157 5.60 -10.06 13.23
CA CYS A 157 4.52 -10.34 12.27
C CYS A 157 4.72 -9.63 10.93
N LEU A 158 5.26 -8.40 10.96
CA LEU A 158 5.38 -7.52 9.79
C LEU A 158 6.73 -7.65 9.05
N ARG A 159 7.54 -8.69 9.34
CA ARG A 159 8.75 -8.98 8.56
C ARG A 159 8.40 -9.26 7.10
N PHE A 160 9.17 -8.70 6.18
CA PHE A 160 8.95 -8.89 4.74
C PHE A 160 9.10 -10.36 4.35
N ASP A 161 10.19 -11.01 4.77
CA ASP A 161 10.39 -12.44 4.55
C ASP A 161 9.46 -13.25 5.47
N ALA A 162 8.62 -14.09 4.85
CA ALA A 162 7.71 -14.99 5.56
C ALA A 162 8.44 -15.96 6.52
N GLY A 163 9.69 -16.32 6.21
CA GLY A 163 10.53 -17.17 7.07
C GLY A 163 11.01 -16.50 8.35
N GLU A 164 10.94 -15.18 8.45
CA GLU A 164 11.31 -14.40 9.64
C GLU A 164 10.11 -14.12 10.56
N ARG A 165 8.88 -14.46 10.13
CA ARG A 165 7.65 -14.31 10.90
C ARG A 165 7.45 -15.48 11.87
N TYR A 166 6.39 -15.43 12.66
CA TYR A 166 5.89 -16.65 13.33
C TYR A 166 5.42 -17.63 12.26
N ARG A 167 5.66 -18.93 12.46
CA ARG A 167 5.38 -19.98 11.49
C ARG A 167 3.89 -20.06 11.15
N ASP A 168 3.04 -19.87 12.16
CA ASP A 168 1.59 -19.97 12.05
C ASP A 168 0.89 -19.15 13.15
N THR A 169 -0.43 -19.01 13.05
CA THR A 169 -1.24 -18.24 14.01
C THR A 169 -1.29 -18.86 15.42
N ARG A 170 -0.95 -20.14 15.59
CA ARG A 170 -0.84 -20.75 16.93
C ARG A 170 0.41 -20.28 17.65
N GLU A 171 1.54 -20.23 16.94
CA GLU A 171 2.79 -19.68 17.48
C GLU A 171 2.64 -18.17 17.78
N LEU A 172 1.95 -17.42 16.90
CA LEU A 172 1.61 -16.03 17.18
C LEU A 172 0.75 -15.89 18.46
N ALA A 173 -0.28 -16.73 18.63
CA ALA A 173 -1.11 -16.70 19.83
C ALA A 173 -0.29 -16.99 21.11
N GLU A 174 0.69 -17.90 21.04
CA GLU A 174 1.63 -18.15 22.15
C GLU A 174 2.46 -16.91 22.49
N ALA A 175 2.91 -16.15 21.48
CA ALA A 175 3.66 -14.91 21.66
C ALA A 175 2.79 -13.74 22.16
N LEU A 176 1.48 -13.75 21.88
CA LEU A 176 0.53 -12.74 22.35
C LEU A 176 0.09 -12.94 23.80
N ARG A 177 0.05 -14.19 24.31
CA ARG A 177 -0.37 -14.48 25.70
C ARG A 177 0.37 -13.67 26.77
N PRO A 178 1.70 -13.47 26.72
CA PRO A 178 2.42 -12.63 27.67
C PRO A 178 2.08 -11.12 27.61
N CYS A 179 1.43 -10.68 26.54
CA CYS A 179 0.99 -9.30 26.33
C CYS A 179 -0.40 -9.04 26.95
N VAL A 180 -1.15 -10.09 27.32
CA VAL A 180 -2.45 -9.93 27.98
C VAL A 180 -2.29 -9.15 29.29
N GLY A 181 -3.12 -8.12 29.47
CA GLY A 181 -3.05 -7.23 30.62
C GLY A 181 -2.05 -6.07 30.48
N GLU A 182 -1.37 -5.89 29.33
CA GLU A 182 -0.52 -4.72 29.03
C GLU A 182 -1.30 -3.42 28.74
N GLY A 183 -2.58 -3.32 29.16
CA GLY A 183 -3.45 -2.15 28.94
C GLY A 183 -2.73 -0.82 29.18
N ASP A 184 -3.16 0.25 28.52
CA ASP A 184 -2.41 1.53 28.49
C ASP A 184 -2.00 1.96 29.91
N ALA A 185 -0.73 1.71 30.26
CA ALA A 185 -0.24 1.86 31.62
C ALA A 185 -0.41 3.30 32.11
N LYS A 186 -0.37 4.27 31.18
CA LYS A 186 -0.66 5.67 31.43
C LYS A 186 -2.13 5.95 31.67
N ALA A 187 -3.04 5.33 30.92
CA ALA A 187 -4.48 5.47 31.17
C ALA A 187 -4.88 4.82 32.51
N MET A 188 -4.31 3.66 32.83
CA MET A 188 -4.46 2.97 34.11
C MET A 188 -3.94 3.81 35.28
N GLU A 189 -2.78 4.45 35.11
CA GLU A 189 -2.19 5.36 36.10
C GLU A 189 -2.99 6.66 36.25
N MET A 190 -3.47 7.23 35.14
CA MET A 190 -4.19 8.51 35.09
C MET A 190 -5.60 8.42 35.68
N PHE A 191 -6.32 7.33 35.43
CA PHE A 191 -7.70 7.16 35.89
C PHE A 191 -7.84 6.18 37.06
N GLY A 192 -6.76 5.49 37.45
CA GLY A 192 -6.72 4.60 38.62
C GLY A 192 -7.61 3.35 38.50
N LYS A 193 -8.04 2.99 37.28
CA LYS A 193 -8.95 1.88 36.98
C LYS A 193 -8.57 1.21 35.66
N PRO A 194 -8.81 -0.12 35.51
CA PRO A 194 -8.42 -0.86 34.32
C PRO A 194 -9.06 -0.28 33.07
N GLU A 195 -8.38 -0.40 31.92
CA GLU A 195 -8.79 0.20 30.65
C GLU A 195 -10.21 -0.22 30.22
N ARG A 196 -10.60 -1.45 30.59
CA ARG A 196 -11.96 -2.00 30.45
C ARG A 196 -13.04 -1.30 31.28
N GLU A 197 -12.66 -0.54 32.30
CA GLU A 197 -13.54 0.24 33.18
C GLU A 197 -13.51 1.75 32.86
N LEU A 198 -12.76 2.16 31.83
CA LEU A 198 -12.79 3.53 31.31
C LEU A 198 -14.08 3.78 30.54
N THR A 199 -14.74 4.90 30.85
CA THR A 199 -15.82 5.46 30.04
C THR A 199 -15.29 5.90 28.69
N GLU A 200 -16.17 6.06 27.70
CA GLU A 200 -15.81 6.48 26.34
C GLU A 200 -15.05 7.82 26.32
N VAL A 201 -15.45 8.75 27.20
CA VAL A 201 -14.79 10.06 27.35
C VAL A 201 -13.40 9.91 27.96
N GLU A 202 -13.20 9.04 28.95
CA GLU A 202 -11.89 8.80 29.56
C GLU A 202 -10.93 8.09 28.60
N ARG A 203 -11.45 7.16 27.77
CA ARG A 203 -10.68 6.51 26.70
C ARG A 203 -10.28 7.51 25.62
N MET A 204 -11.18 8.40 25.22
CA MET A 204 -10.89 9.48 24.27
C MET A 204 -9.84 10.45 24.83
N MET A 205 -9.96 10.85 26.11
CA MET A 205 -8.97 11.71 26.77
C MET A 205 -7.59 11.04 26.88
N ALA A 206 -7.53 9.75 27.24
CA ALA A 206 -6.29 8.98 27.25
C ALA A 206 -5.61 8.97 25.86
N GLY A 207 -6.38 8.66 24.81
CA GLY A 207 -5.88 8.62 23.44
C GLY A 207 -5.43 9.99 22.91
N ILE A 208 -6.09 11.08 23.29
CA ILE A 208 -5.69 12.45 22.92
C ILE A 208 -4.39 12.84 23.63
N LEU A 209 -4.27 12.55 24.92
CA LEU A 209 -3.08 12.91 25.70
C LEU A 209 -1.85 12.10 25.26
N SER A 210 -2.01 10.82 24.93
CA SER A 210 -0.93 9.99 24.34
C SER A 210 -0.47 10.48 22.95
N ARG A 211 -1.28 11.29 22.24
CA ARG A 211 -0.92 11.92 20.95
C ARG A 211 -0.35 13.33 21.08
N LEU A 212 -0.51 13.96 22.24
CA LEU A 212 -0.05 15.33 22.52
C LEU A 212 1.34 15.36 23.18
N GLU A 213 1.91 14.20 23.49
CA GLU A 213 3.28 14.14 23.96
C GLU A 213 4.24 14.48 22.81
N PRO A 214 5.17 15.42 23.01
CA PRO A 214 6.21 15.69 22.03
C PRO A 214 7.05 14.43 21.85
N GLU A 215 7.30 14.05 20.60
CA GLU A 215 8.34 13.09 20.23
C GLU A 215 9.61 13.42 21.03
N PRO A 216 10.28 12.43 21.66
CA PRO A 216 11.52 12.71 22.37
C PRO A 216 12.48 13.38 21.40
N GLU A 217 12.96 14.58 21.75
CA GLU A 217 14.02 15.23 20.97
C GLU A 217 15.17 14.24 20.80
N PRO A 218 15.73 14.08 19.59
CA PRO A 218 16.86 13.19 19.39
C PRO A 218 17.96 13.57 20.38
N GLU A 219 18.43 12.59 21.16
CA GLU A 219 19.52 12.81 22.11
C GLU A 219 20.68 13.51 21.40
N PRO A 220 21.31 14.53 22.02
CA PRO A 220 22.43 15.23 21.40
C PRO A 220 23.55 14.21 21.14
N GLU A 221 23.98 14.12 19.88
CA GLU A 221 25.13 13.31 19.50
C GLU A 221 26.32 13.62 20.44
N PRO A 222 27.01 12.61 20.98
CA PRO A 222 28.18 12.85 21.81
C PRO A 222 29.21 13.63 20.99
N PRO A 223 29.93 14.59 21.61
CA PRO A 223 30.88 15.43 20.89
C PRO A 223 31.93 14.55 20.21
N ALA A 224 32.16 14.82 18.93
CA ALA A 224 33.17 14.14 18.13
C ALA A 224 34.53 14.15 18.85
N PRO A 225 35.25 13.02 18.91
CA PRO A 225 36.58 12.99 19.53
C PRO A 225 37.52 13.88 18.73
N GLU A 226 38.34 14.67 19.43
CA GLU A 226 39.38 15.49 18.82
C GLU A 226 40.32 14.64 17.94
N PRO A 227 40.77 15.15 16.78
CA PRO A 227 41.65 14.40 15.91
C PRO A 227 42.99 14.15 16.61
N PRO A 228 43.51 12.91 16.62
CA PRO A 228 44.82 12.63 17.18
C PRO A 228 45.92 13.25 16.31
N ALA A 229 47.00 13.68 16.97
CA ALA A 229 48.20 14.21 16.32
C ALA A 229 48.79 13.21 15.31
N PRO A 230 49.46 13.67 14.23
CA PRO A 230 49.95 12.79 13.19
C PRO A 230 51.11 11.92 13.70
N GLU A 231 50.92 10.60 13.70
CA GLU A 231 51.97 9.61 13.91
C GLU A 231 52.70 9.28 12.58
N PRO A 232 54.00 8.89 12.65
CA PRO A 232 54.86 8.72 11.48
C PRO A 232 54.51 7.47 10.65
N PRO A 233 54.90 7.41 9.37
CA PRO A 233 54.48 6.34 8.47
C PRO A 233 55.16 5.00 8.82
N ALA A 234 54.35 3.95 8.94
CA ALA A 234 54.77 2.55 9.08
C ALA A 234 54.49 1.76 7.77
N PRO A 235 55.24 0.69 7.49
CA PRO A 235 55.46 0.17 6.14
C PRO A 235 54.31 -0.73 5.61
N GLU A 236 54.19 -0.76 4.28
CA GLU A 236 53.24 -1.58 3.52
C GLU A 236 53.32 -3.08 3.87
N GLN A 237 52.16 -3.70 4.08
CA GLN A 237 51.99 -5.16 4.15
C GLN A 237 51.11 -5.66 2.97
N PRO A 238 51.33 -6.90 2.49
CA PRO A 238 50.82 -7.37 1.20
C PRO A 238 49.38 -7.91 1.26
N GLU A 239 48.70 -7.86 0.10
CA GLU A 239 47.30 -8.27 -0.10
C GLU A 239 47.01 -9.76 0.17
N PRO A 240 45.78 -10.12 0.60
CA PRO A 240 45.38 -11.50 0.89
C PRO A 240 45.02 -12.33 -0.37
N PRO A 241 45.13 -13.68 -0.31
CA PRO A 241 44.97 -14.55 -1.47
C PRO A 241 43.51 -14.83 -1.86
N LYS A 242 43.26 -14.98 -3.17
CA LYS A 242 41.96 -15.30 -3.79
C LYS A 242 41.53 -16.75 -3.52
N ARG A 243 40.24 -16.96 -3.20
CA ARG A 243 39.63 -18.29 -3.00
C ARG A 243 39.41 -19.04 -4.34
N PRO A 244 39.51 -20.39 -4.37
CA PRO A 244 39.37 -21.20 -5.58
C PRO A 244 37.89 -21.45 -5.99
N LYS A 245 37.67 -21.60 -7.30
CA LYS A 245 36.38 -21.89 -7.95
C LYS A 245 36.05 -23.39 -7.88
N VAL A 246 34.78 -23.73 -7.60
CA VAL A 246 34.21 -25.09 -7.71
C VAL A 246 33.43 -25.19 -9.03
N GLU A 247 33.68 -26.25 -9.80
CA GLU A 247 33.05 -26.54 -11.10
C GLU A 247 31.69 -27.25 -10.91
N ILE A 248 30.66 -26.79 -11.64
CA ILE A 248 29.36 -27.45 -11.77
C ILE A 248 29.30 -28.09 -13.19
N PRO A 249 28.91 -29.36 -13.36
CA PRO A 249 28.83 -30.01 -14.67
C PRO A 249 27.71 -29.44 -15.55
N VAL A 250 28.04 -29.23 -16.83
CA VAL A 250 27.17 -28.71 -17.89
C VAL A 250 26.25 -29.80 -18.45
N VAL A 251 24.92 -29.60 -18.38
CA VAL A 251 23.96 -30.22 -19.31
C VAL A 251 23.73 -29.22 -20.45
N LYS A 252 23.83 -29.67 -21.71
CA LYS A 252 23.77 -28.82 -22.91
C LYS A 252 22.32 -28.47 -23.32
N PRO A 253 22.01 -27.18 -23.54
CA PRO A 253 21.07 -26.76 -24.57
C PRO A 253 21.81 -26.08 -25.73
N THR A 254 21.34 -26.31 -26.95
CA THR A 254 21.90 -25.79 -28.21
C THR A 254 21.79 -24.26 -28.35
N PRO A 255 22.76 -23.59 -29.00
CA PRO A 255 22.78 -22.13 -29.09
C PRO A 255 21.97 -21.58 -30.28
N PRO A 256 21.33 -20.41 -30.17
CA PRO A 256 20.96 -19.58 -31.31
C PRO A 256 22.21 -18.90 -31.93
N PRO A 257 22.17 -18.47 -33.21
CA PRO A 257 23.36 -17.93 -33.89
C PRO A 257 23.80 -16.56 -33.34
N ARG A 258 25.13 -16.33 -33.30
CA ARG A 258 25.76 -15.09 -32.83
C ARG A 258 25.88 -14.02 -33.92
N PRO A 259 25.67 -12.73 -33.59
CA PRO A 259 26.05 -11.62 -34.45
C PRO A 259 27.57 -11.38 -34.43
N THR A 260 28.12 -11.07 -35.61
CA THR A 260 29.54 -10.79 -35.85
C THR A 260 29.81 -9.29 -35.88
N GLY A 261 30.64 -8.78 -34.97
CA GLY A 261 31.20 -7.42 -35.00
C GLY A 261 32.14 -7.14 -33.81
N PRO A 262 33.16 -6.28 -33.94
CA PRO A 262 34.14 -6.06 -32.87
C PRO A 262 33.57 -5.19 -31.74
N ARG A 263 33.87 -5.54 -30.48
CA ARG A 263 33.46 -4.79 -29.28
C ARG A 263 34.40 -3.59 -29.05
N PRO A 264 33.90 -2.35 -28.87
CA PRO A 264 34.72 -1.24 -28.43
C PRO A 264 34.96 -1.29 -26.90
N GLU A 265 36.17 -0.92 -26.50
CA GLU A 265 36.66 -0.88 -25.13
C GLU A 265 36.52 0.55 -24.58
N TYR A 266 36.01 0.72 -23.35
CA TYR A 266 35.81 2.05 -22.76
C TYR A 266 36.55 2.19 -21.41
N ARG A 267 37.30 3.29 -21.25
CA ARG A 267 37.93 3.70 -19.97
C ARG A 267 37.08 4.75 -19.28
N VAL A 268 36.95 4.63 -17.96
CA VAL A 268 36.27 5.60 -17.10
C VAL A 268 37.23 6.71 -16.71
N ASP A 269 36.79 7.96 -16.86
CA ASP A 269 37.56 9.17 -16.54
C ASP A 269 37.18 9.69 -15.15
N ARG A 270 38.17 9.90 -14.28
CA ARG A 270 38.02 10.07 -12.82
C ARG A 270 37.78 11.53 -12.39
N ASP A 271 37.74 12.45 -13.34
CA ASP A 271 37.71 13.90 -13.13
C ASP A 271 36.29 14.48 -12.93
N PHE A 272 35.26 13.62 -12.91
CA PHE A 272 33.86 14.03 -12.75
C PHE A 272 33.43 14.08 -11.27
N GLU A 273 33.82 13.09 -10.47
CA GLU A 273 33.42 13.00 -9.05
C GLU A 273 33.95 14.17 -8.20
N GLU A 274 35.18 14.64 -8.46
CA GLU A 274 35.77 15.74 -7.70
C GLU A 274 35.09 17.10 -7.96
N ARG A 275 34.43 17.26 -9.12
CA ARG A 275 33.69 18.49 -9.45
C ARG A 275 32.36 18.60 -8.70
N ALA A 276 31.66 17.48 -8.53
CA ALA A 276 30.35 17.43 -7.88
C ALA A 276 30.40 17.74 -6.37
N ILE A 277 31.52 17.42 -5.72
CA ILE A 277 31.71 17.66 -4.28
C ILE A 277 31.86 19.16 -3.99
N ARG A 278 32.59 19.90 -4.84
CA ARG A 278 32.81 21.35 -4.69
C ARG A 278 31.52 22.18 -4.80
N GLU A 279 30.62 21.83 -5.71
CA GLU A 279 29.36 22.56 -5.91
C GLU A 279 28.39 22.44 -4.71
N ARG A 280 28.53 21.37 -3.92
CA ARG A 280 27.62 21.11 -2.79
C ARG A 280 27.95 21.97 -1.56
N GLU A 281 29.20 22.41 -1.42
CA GLU A 281 29.66 23.18 -0.27
C GLU A 281 29.38 24.70 -0.40
N GLU A 282 29.04 25.21 -1.59
CA GLU A 282 28.96 26.67 -1.84
C GLU A 282 27.54 27.30 -1.75
N ARG A 283 26.48 26.56 -1.38
CA ARG A 283 25.11 27.13 -1.34
C ARG A 283 24.80 27.91 -0.04
N PRO A 284 24.30 29.17 -0.10
CA PRO A 284 24.00 29.96 1.10
C PRO A 284 22.61 29.65 1.71
N LYS A 285 22.50 29.65 3.05
CA LYS A 285 21.26 29.37 3.82
C LYS A 285 20.31 30.58 3.86
N ARG A 286 19.00 30.34 3.70
CA ARG A 286 17.93 31.35 3.55
C ARG A 286 17.43 31.93 4.89
N ASN A 287 17.28 33.25 4.98
CA ASN A 287 16.85 33.96 6.20
C ASN A 287 15.31 33.97 6.39
N MET A 288 14.83 33.45 7.53
CA MET A 288 13.41 33.22 7.88
C MET A 288 12.71 34.38 8.63
N ARG A 289 13.35 35.55 8.75
CA ARG A 289 12.81 36.70 9.51
C ARG A 289 11.44 37.25 9.07
N PRO A 290 11.05 37.29 7.77
CA PRO A 290 9.73 37.81 7.40
C PRO A 290 8.58 36.87 7.82
N PHE A 291 8.84 35.58 7.98
CA PHE A 291 7.82 34.58 8.37
C PHE A 291 7.31 34.80 9.80
N TYR A 292 8.19 35.12 10.75
CA TYR A 292 7.83 35.31 12.16
C TYR A 292 7.04 36.60 12.42
N ILE A 293 7.20 37.63 11.58
CA ILE A 293 6.45 38.88 11.70
C ILE A 293 4.97 38.66 11.38
N VAL A 294 4.68 37.86 10.36
CA VAL A 294 3.29 37.52 9.96
C VAL A 294 2.61 36.69 11.07
N LEU A 295 3.32 35.73 11.66
CA LEU A 295 2.81 34.88 12.74
C LEU A 295 2.38 35.69 13.97
N ALA A 296 3.16 36.71 14.34
CA ALA A 296 2.88 37.57 15.50
C ALA A 296 1.62 38.42 15.30
N ILE A 297 1.34 38.88 14.07
CA ILE A 297 0.13 39.66 13.76
C ILE A 297 -1.12 38.79 13.90
N CYS A 298 -1.06 37.53 13.44
CA CYS A 298 -2.18 36.58 13.56
C CYS A 298 -2.53 36.29 15.02
N ALA A 299 -1.54 36.14 15.91
CA ALA A 299 -1.78 35.87 17.33
C ALA A 299 -2.53 37.00 18.05
N VAL A 300 -2.25 38.27 17.72
CA VAL A 300 -2.91 39.42 18.35
C VAL A 300 -4.39 39.52 17.97
N VAL A 301 -4.74 39.18 16.71
CA VAL A 301 -6.13 39.19 16.24
C VAL A 301 -6.97 38.14 16.97
N VAL A 302 -6.40 36.96 17.21
CA VAL A 302 -7.08 35.87 17.93
C VAL A 302 -7.33 36.25 19.40
N ILE A 303 -6.34 36.86 20.07
CA ILE A 303 -6.49 37.29 21.47
C ILE A 303 -7.58 38.36 21.62
N ALA A 304 -7.68 39.30 20.67
CA ALA A 304 -8.71 40.33 20.68
C ALA A 304 -10.12 39.74 20.48
N ALA A 305 -10.26 38.73 19.60
CA ALA A 305 -11.53 38.04 19.39
C ALA A 305 -12.00 37.28 20.64
N LEU A 306 -11.08 36.60 21.33
CA LEU A 306 -11.38 35.86 22.56
C LEU A 306 -11.78 36.77 23.73
N ALA A 307 -11.22 37.98 23.81
CA ALA A 307 -11.60 38.94 24.84
C ALA A 307 -13.04 39.46 24.68
N VAL A 308 -13.54 39.60 23.45
CA VAL A 308 -14.92 40.06 23.19
C VAL A 308 -15.95 38.99 23.59
N SER A 309 -15.62 37.71 23.47
CA SER A 309 -16.48 36.59 23.90
C SER A 309 -16.60 36.44 25.43
N LEU A 310 -15.73 37.08 26.21
CA LEU A 310 -15.71 37.00 27.67
C LEU A 310 -16.49 38.14 28.37
N PHE A 311 -16.98 39.16 27.64
CA PHE A 311 -17.59 40.36 28.22
C PHE A 311 -19.08 40.60 27.87
N LEU A 312 -19.79 39.59 27.34
CA LEU A 312 -21.26 39.67 27.14
C LEU A 312 -21.99 38.87 28.25
N PRO A 313 -22.90 39.48 29.03
CA PRO A 313 -23.63 38.79 30.10
C PRO A 313 -24.78 37.93 29.55
N GLY A 314 -24.91 36.74 30.13
CA GLY A 314 -25.79 35.66 29.69
C GLY A 314 -27.30 35.89 29.82
N GLY A 315 -28.04 35.11 29.03
CA GLY A 315 -29.50 35.02 29.06
C GLY A 315 -29.96 33.55 29.00
N GLU A 316 -30.43 33.10 30.17
CA GLU A 316 -31.54 32.17 30.50
C GLU A 316 -31.74 30.82 29.77
N GLU A 317 -31.83 29.80 30.61
CA GLU A 317 -32.28 28.42 30.37
C GLU A 317 -33.74 28.32 29.91
N GLN A 318 -34.04 27.33 29.06
CA GLN A 318 -35.37 26.71 29.03
C GLN A 318 -35.28 25.21 28.69
N GLU A 319 -35.62 24.40 29.69
CA GLU A 319 -35.85 22.95 29.64
C GLU A 319 -37.13 22.61 28.83
N PRO A 320 -37.28 21.38 28.31
CA PRO A 320 -38.44 20.62 28.76
C PRO A 320 -38.21 19.10 28.99
N THR A 321 -38.93 18.65 30.01
CA THR A 321 -39.09 17.31 30.63
C THR A 321 -39.93 16.33 29.75
N PRO A 322 -39.96 15.00 30.03
CA PRO A 322 -40.29 13.91 29.09
C PRO A 322 -41.66 13.23 29.34
N THR A 323 -42.07 12.29 28.47
CA THR A 323 -43.14 11.29 28.74
C THR A 323 -42.87 9.91 28.07
N PRO A 324 -43.09 8.76 28.75
CA PRO A 324 -42.94 7.37 28.23
C PRO A 324 -44.31 6.60 28.09
N PRO A 325 -44.44 5.24 28.14
CA PRO A 325 -44.45 4.26 27.02
C PRO A 325 -45.66 3.25 27.03
N SER A 326 -45.48 2.02 26.46
CA SER A 326 -46.31 0.77 26.44
C SER A 326 -47.14 0.49 25.16
N GLU A 327 -47.34 -0.72 24.62
CA GLU A 327 -47.18 -2.14 25.04
C GLU A 327 -47.34 -3.07 23.78
N SER A 328 -46.44 -4.02 23.46
CA SER A 328 -46.49 -5.50 23.66
C SER A 328 -47.78 -6.26 23.29
N LEU A 329 -47.68 -7.25 22.37
CA LEU A 329 -47.87 -8.71 22.60
C LEU A 329 -48.18 -9.51 21.31
N ALA A 330 -47.37 -10.54 21.05
CA ALA A 330 -47.73 -11.78 20.31
C ALA A 330 -48.30 -12.82 21.31
N PRO A 331 -48.89 -13.99 20.95
CA PRO A 331 -48.13 -15.10 20.30
C PRO A 331 -48.91 -16.17 19.46
N SER A 332 -48.12 -16.95 18.68
CA SER A 332 -48.11 -18.43 18.48
C SER A 332 -49.35 -19.26 18.02
N ALA A 333 -49.15 -20.05 16.95
CA ALA A 333 -49.15 -21.54 16.91
C ALA A 333 -49.84 -22.18 15.67
N ALA A 334 -49.13 -23.14 15.04
CA ALA A 334 -49.62 -24.10 14.02
C ALA A 334 -50.42 -25.27 14.68
N PRO A 335 -51.07 -26.22 13.95
CA PRO A 335 -50.36 -27.27 13.17
C PRO A 335 -51.07 -27.88 11.90
N SER A 336 -50.23 -28.44 11.01
CA SER A 336 -50.27 -29.73 10.27
C SER A 336 -51.57 -30.41 9.77
N ALA A 337 -51.63 -30.79 8.47
CA ALA A 337 -51.73 -32.19 7.97
C ALA A 337 -51.78 -32.32 6.42
N SER A 338 -51.03 -33.29 5.88
CA SER A 338 -51.06 -33.87 4.51
C SER A 338 -52.17 -34.98 4.40
N PRO A 339 -52.51 -35.68 3.28
CA PRO A 339 -51.60 -36.23 2.23
C PRO A 339 -52.13 -36.36 0.76
N SER A 340 -51.22 -36.77 -0.15
CA SER A 340 -51.37 -37.95 -1.08
C SER A 340 -51.27 -37.74 -2.61
N ALA A 341 -50.34 -38.53 -3.19
CA ALA A 341 -50.33 -39.25 -4.50
C ALA A 341 -49.73 -38.62 -5.79
N GLU A 342 -48.71 -39.33 -6.29
CA GLU A 342 -47.99 -39.38 -7.60
C GLU A 342 -48.88 -39.57 -8.87
N PRO A 343 -48.39 -39.49 -10.15
CA PRO A 343 -47.07 -39.97 -10.64
C PRO A 343 -46.30 -39.18 -11.75
N SER A 344 -45.00 -39.55 -11.82
CA SER A 344 -43.95 -39.51 -12.87
C SER A 344 -44.27 -39.12 -14.34
N ALA A 345 -43.41 -38.24 -14.91
CA ALA A 345 -43.05 -38.18 -16.34
C ALA A 345 -41.59 -37.68 -16.54
N GLU A 346 -40.90 -38.24 -17.54
CA GLU A 346 -39.48 -38.08 -17.93
C GLU A 346 -38.98 -36.65 -18.25
N PRO A 347 -37.64 -36.41 -18.28
CA PRO A 347 -37.04 -35.12 -18.61
C PRO A 347 -36.88 -34.92 -20.13
N THR A 348 -37.34 -33.76 -20.63
CA THR A 348 -37.06 -33.26 -21.99
C THR A 348 -35.80 -32.36 -21.95
N PRO A 349 -34.86 -32.47 -22.90
CA PRO A 349 -33.55 -31.80 -22.82
C PRO A 349 -33.62 -30.27 -22.96
N SER A 350 -32.79 -29.61 -22.15
CA SER A 350 -32.55 -28.17 -22.14
C SER A 350 -31.83 -27.72 -23.43
N PRO A 351 -32.15 -26.57 -24.03
CA PRO A 351 -31.47 -26.09 -25.23
C PRO A 351 -30.02 -25.70 -24.94
N THR A 352 -29.14 -26.10 -25.85
CA THR A 352 -27.73 -25.70 -25.95
C THR A 352 -27.58 -24.17 -25.94
N PRO A 353 -26.66 -23.59 -25.16
CA PRO A 353 -26.39 -22.15 -25.20
C PRO A 353 -25.77 -21.80 -26.56
N SER A 354 -26.36 -20.81 -27.22
CA SER A 354 -25.81 -20.17 -28.40
C SER A 354 -24.59 -19.35 -27.98
N GLU A 355 -23.44 -19.52 -28.66
CA GLU A 355 -22.25 -18.68 -28.47
C GLU A 355 -22.63 -17.21 -28.63
N THR A 356 -22.37 -16.43 -27.58
CA THR A 356 -22.33 -14.98 -27.64
C THR A 356 -21.05 -14.61 -28.40
N PRO A 357 -21.11 -13.79 -29.47
CA PRO A 357 -19.89 -13.34 -30.15
C PRO A 357 -19.05 -12.53 -29.17
N GLU A 358 -17.76 -12.88 -29.06
CA GLU A 358 -16.75 -12.08 -28.35
C GLU A 358 -16.77 -10.63 -28.87
N PRO A 359 -16.65 -9.62 -27.99
CA PRO A 359 -16.36 -8.26 -28.43
C PRO A 359 -15.05 -8.28 -29.23
N ALA A 360 -15.03 -7.58 -30.36
CA ALA A 360 -13.84 -7.50 -31.20
C ALA A 360 -12.69 -6.84 -30.42
N GLU A 361 -11.55 -7.53 -30.35
CA GLU A 361 -10.37 -7.04 -29.63
C GLU A 361 -9.72 -5.87 -30.40
N PRO A 362 -9.31 -4.79 -29.71
CA PRO A 362 -8.58 -3.70 -30.33
C PRO A 362 -7.26 -4.22 -30.90
N SER A 363 -6.84 -3.70 -32.05
CA SER A 363 -5.55 -4.09 -32.65
C SER A 363 -4.46 -3.08 -32.31
N TYR A 364 -3.34 -3.58 -31.79
CA TYR A 364 -2.16 -2.76 -31.45
C TYR A 364 -1.04 -2.92 -32.48
N GLU A 365 -0.47 -1.80 -32.94
CA GLU A 365 0.75 -1.77 -33.76
C GLU A 365 1.84 -0.97 -33.06
N LEU A 366 3.05 -1.52 -32.99
CA LEU A 366 4.19 -0.88 -32.33
C LEU A 366 5.25 -0.46 -33.35
N THR A 367 5.61 0.83 -33.33
CA THR A 367 6.62 1.39 -34.22
C THR A 367 7.78 1.99 -33.43
N LEU A 368 9.00 1.51 -33.69
CA LEU A 368 10.24 2.11 -33.18
C LEU A 368 10.47 3.48 -33.83
N SER A 369 10.53 4.53 -33.02
CA SER A 369 10.81 5.89 -33.47
C SER A 369 11.36 6.75 -32.35
N ASN A 370 12.29 7.66 -32.68
CA ASN A 370 12.78 8.71 -31.77
C ASN A 370 11.86 9.93 -31.77
N SER A 371 10.56 9.73 -31.95
CA SER A 371 9.57 10.80 -32.01
C SER A 371 9.21 11.32 -30.61
N SER A 372 8.85 12.60 -30.54
CA SER A 372 8.14 13.15 -29.38
C SER A 372 6.76 12.52 -29.22
N TRP A 373 6.16 12.63 -28.03
CA TRP A 373 4.81 12.12 -27.77
C TRP A 373 3.78 12.73 -28.73
N GLU A 374 3.84 14.06 -28.94
CA GLU A 374 2.90 14.75 -29.84
C GLU A 374 3.04 14.28 -31.31
N GLN A 375 4.26 14.00 -31.75
CA GLN A 375 4.51 13.43 -33.07
C GLN A 375 3.98 12.01 -33.17
N ALA A 376 4.20 11.17 -32.16
CA ALA A 376 3.68 9.81 -32.12
C ALA A 376 2.14 9.78 -32.18
N GLN A 377 1.48 10.65 -31.42
CA GLN A 377 0.03 10.81 -31.46
C GLN A 377 -0.48 11.29 -32.83
N ALA A 378 0.25 12.20 -33.48
CA ALA A 378 -0.09 12.67 -34.83
C ALA A 378 0.08 11.57 -35.88
N LEU A 379 1.08 10.69 -35.73
CA LEU A 379 1.31 9.55 -36.62
C LEU A 379 0.20 8.51 -36.50
N CYS A 380 -0.17 8.08 -35.28
CA CYS A 380 -1.29 7.16 -35.09
C CYS A 380 -2.59 7.73 -35.69
N LYS A 381 -2.86 9.03 -35.48
CA LYS A 381 -4.03 9.72 -36.08
C LYS A 381 -4.00 9.73 -37.61
N ALA A 382 -2.83 9.84 -38.23
CA ALA A 382 -2.70 9.84 -39.68
C ALA A 382 -2.99 8.46 -40.28
N GLU A 383 -2.80 7.39 -39.51
CA GLU A 383 -3.06 6.00 -39.89
C GLU A 383 -4.47 5.53 -39.50
N GLY A 384 -5.28 6.39 -38.88
CA GLY A 384 -6.66 6.10 -38.51
C GLY A 384 -6.85 5.56 -37.09
N GLY A 385 -5.79 5.57 -36.27
CA GLY A 385 -5.84 5.16 -34.85
C GLY A 385 -5.50 6.30 -33.89
N HIS A 386 -5.16 5.94 -32.66
CA HIS A 386 -4.62 6.84 -31.64
C HIS A 386 -3.51 6.14 -30.83
N LEU A 387 -2.76 6.87 -30.00
CA LEU A 387 -1.87 6.19 -29.06
C LEU A 387 -2.70 5.31 -28.13
N ALA A 388 -2.16 4.13 -27.81
CA ALA A 388 -2.87 3.10 -27.08
C ALA A 388 -3.40 3.58 -25.73
N VAL A 389 -4.67 3.30 -25.48
CA VAL A 389 -5.30 3.37 -24.16
C VAL A 389 -5.09 2.02 -23.49
N ILE A 390 -4.75 2.05 -22.20
CA ILE A 390 -4.52 0.83 -21.43
C ILE A 390 -5.50 0.83 -20.26
N SER A 391 -6.57 0.07 -20.42
CA SER A 391 -7.66 -0.07 -19.47
C SER A 391 -7.52 -1.29 -18.56
N SER A 392 -6.64 -2.23 -18.92
CA SER A 392 -6.47 -3.50 -18.20
C SER A 392 -5.02 -3.99 -18.18
N ALA A 393 -4.75 -4.95 -17.30
CA ALA A 393 -3.46 -5.64 -17.25
C ALA A 393 -3.20 -6.53 -18.49
N GLU A 394 -4.27 -6.97 -19.18
CA GLU A 394 -4.20 -7.79 -20.39
C GLU A 394 -3.71 -6.95 -21.57
N GLU A 395 -4.28 -5.76 -21.77
CA GLU A 395 -3.83 -4.80 -22.77
C GLU A 395 -2.38 -4.35 -22.51
N LEU A 396 -2.02 -4.14 -21.24
CA LEU A 396 -0.64 -3.84 -20.86
C LEU A 396 0.30 -5.01 -21.22
N ALA A 397 -0.11 -6.25 -20.97
CA ALA A 397 0.68 -7.43 -21.29
C ALA A 397 0.88 -7.59 -22.81
N GLU A 398 -0.15 -7.29 -23.61
CA GLU A 398 -0.07 -7.35 -25.07
C GLU A 398 0.90 -6.30 -25.63
N ILE A 399 0.74 -5.04 -25.24
CA ILE A 399 1.61 -3.93 -25.69
C ILE A 399 3.07 -4.19 -25.27
N THR A 400 3.29 -4.69 -24.05
CA THR A 400 4.65 -4.97 -23.56
C THR A 400 5.29 -6.17 -24.25
N ALA A 401 4.51 -7.19 -24.62
CA ALA A 401 4.99 -8.31 -25.45
C ALA A 401 5.44 -7.83 -26.84
N LEU A 402 4.65 -6.99 -27.50
CA LEU A 402 5.02 -6.36 -28.78
C LEU A 402 6.29 -5.51 -28.65
N ALA A 403 6.43 -4.80 -27.52
CA ALA A 403 7.58 -3.95 -27.26
C ALA A 403 8.86 -4.76 -27.07
N GLU A 404 8.79 -5.91 -26.39
CA GLU A 404 9.91 -6.84 -26.23
C GLU A 404 10.33 -7.48 -27.56
N GLU A 405 9.38 -7.87 -28.41
CA GLU A 405 9.67 -8.40 -29.74
C GLU A 405 10.37 -7.37 -30.62
N ALA A 406 9.91 -6.11 -30.57
CA ALA A 406 10.55 -4.99 -31.26
C ALA A 406 11.90 -4.58 -30.64
N GLY A 407 12.23 -5.04 -29.43
CA GLY A 407 13.43 -4.62 -28.71
C GLY A 407 13.37 -3.18 -28.20
N ALA A 408 12.17 -2.62 -28.03
CA ALA A 408 11.96 -1.32 -27.43
C ALA A 408 12.26 -1.37 -25.93
N LYS A 409 12.79 -0.27 -25.38
CA LYS A 409 12.89 -0.06 -23.92
C LYS A 409 11.90 0.96 -23.40
N PHE A 410 11.38 1.80 -24.29
CA PHE A 410 10.45 2.87 -23.97
C PHE A 410 9.33 2.86 -25.00
N VAL A 411 8.07 2.99 -24.56
CA VAL A 411 6.91 2.98 -25.46
C VAL A 411 5.96 4.11 -25.09
N TRP A 412 5.72 5.06 -26.01
CA TRP A 412 4.68 6.06 -25.83
C TRP A 412 3.28 5.42 -25.84
N ILE A 413 2.45 5.86 -24.88
CA ILE A 413 1.05 5.47 -24.75
C ILE A 413 0.16 6.72 -24.70
N GLY A 414 -1.15 6.55 -24.83
CA GLY A 414 -2.12 7.64 -24.99
C GLY A 414 -2.40 8.48 -23.75
N LEU A 415 -1.67 8.26 -22.65
CA LEU A 415 -1.86 8.98 -21.41
C LEU A 415 -0.99 10.25 -21.38
N HIS A 416 -1.62 11.39 -21.10
CA HIS A 416 -0.94 12.67 -20.97
C HIS A 416 -1.59 13.55 -19.91
N ARG A 417 -0.95 14.66 -19.55
CA ARG A 417 -1.43 15.65 -18.60
C ARG A 417 -1.95 16.86 -19.36
N GLU A 418 -3.15 17.30 -19.00
CA GLU A 418 -3.75 18.53 -19.49
C GLU A 418 -4.27 19.34 -18.30
N ALA A 419 -3.80 20.58 -18.16
CA ALA A 419 -4.14 21.46 -17.03
C ALA A 419 -3.90 20.83 -15.64
N GLY A 420 -2.92 19.93 -15.52
CA GLY A 420 -2.55 19.23 -14.29
C GLY A 420 -3.20 17.86 -14.10
N GLU A 421 -4.24 17.55 -14.86
CA GLU A 421 -5.00 16.29 -14.77
C GLU A 421 -4.54 15.30 -15.83
N LEU A 422 -4.43 14.02 -15.46
CA LEU A 422 -4.13 12.95 -16.41
C LEU A 422 -5.37 12.62 -17.24
N LYS A 423 -5.18 12.47 -18.55
CA LYS A 423 -6.23 12.15 -19.52
C LYS A 423 -5.70 11.21 -20.58
N TRP A 424 -6.55 10.29 -21.00
CA TRP A 424 -6.33 9.48 -22.19
C TRP A 424 -6.71 10.27 -23.43
N VAL A 425 -6.02 10.01 -24.54
CA VAL A 425 -6.25 10.68 -25.84
C VAL A 425 -7.66 10.47 -26.41
N THR A 426 -8.37 9.43 -25.97
CA THR A 426 -9.78 9.16 -26.28
C THR A 426 -10.75 9.95 -25.41
N GLY A 427 -10.29 10.49 -24.28
CA GLY A 427 -11.11 11.14 -23.26
C GLY A 427 -11.81 10.16 -22.30
N GLU A 428 -11.50 8.87 -22.38
CA GLU A 428 -12.06 7.85 -21.50
C GLU A 428 -11.56 7.99 -20.05
N SER A 429 -12.44 7.68 -19.11
CA SER A 429 -12.14 7.68 -17.68
C SER A 429 -11.59 6.31 -17.29
N VAL A 430 -10.31 6.09 -17.58
CA VAL A 430 -9.60 4.86 -17.28
C VAL A 430 -8.63 5.11 -16.12
N ASP A 431 -8.84 4.40 -15.01
CA ASP A 431 -8.07 4.52 -13.76
C ASP A 431 -7.07 3.37 -13.56
N PHE A 432 -6.56 2.81 -14.66
CA PHE A 432 -5.54 1.76 -14.65
C PHE A 432 -4.15 2.36 -14.92
N TYR A 433 -3.25 2.30 -13.94
CA TYR A 433 -1.88 2.82 -14.07
C TYR A 433 -0.85 1.92 -13.37
N ALA A 434 0.24 1.59 -14.07
CA ALA A 434 1.34 0.78 -13.53
C ALA A 434 2.59 1.64 -13.22
N TRP A 435 2.43 2.74 -12.49
CA TRP A 435 3.51 3.70 -12.18
C TRP A 435 4.76 3.09 -11.56
N GLY A 436 5.91 3.55 -12.04
CA GLY A 436 7.22 3.32 -11.48
C GLY A 436 7.39 3.86 -10.06
N SER A 437 8.40 3.36 -9.37
CA SER A 437 8.76 3.89 -8.05
C SER A 437 9.23 5.35 -8.18
N GLY A 438 8.49 6.27 -7.56
CA GLY A 438 8.78 7.71 -7.62
C GLY A 438 8.02 8.46 -8.72
N GLU A 439 7.28 7.74 -9.58
CA GLU A 439 6.47 8.31 -10.66
C GLU A 439 4.98 8.41 -10.27
N PRO A 440 4.22 9.38 -10.81
CA PRO A 440 4.68 10.47 -11.68
C PRO A 440 5.51 11.51 -10.92
N SER A 441 6.64 11.92 -11.49
CA SER A 441 7.54 12.93 -10.96
C SER A 441 7.04 14.36 -11.26
N VAL A 442 6.18 14.51 -12.29
CA VAL A 442 5.54 15.75 -12.79
C VAL A 442 6.51 16.77 -13.38
N THR A 443 7.75 16.83 -12.90
CA THR A 443 8.78 17.72 -13.41
C THR A 443 10.15 17.06 -13.30
N ASP A 444 10.90 17.11 -14.38
CA ASP A 444 12.28 16.64 -14.40
C ASP A 444 13.17 17.52 -13.49
N SER A 445 14.39 17.05 -13.23
CA SER A 445 15.40 17.68 -12.38
C SER A 445 15.78 19.11 -12.80
N ASP A 446 15.54 19.49 -14.06
CA ASP A 446 15.75 20.82 -14.61
C ASP A 446 14.49 21.72 -14.55
N GLY A 447 13.38 21.21 -14.03
CA GLY A 447 12.10 21.89 -13.91
C GLY A 447 11.21 21.80 -15.17
N THR A 448 11.62 21.04 -16.19
CA THR A 448 10.79 20.78 -17.38
C THR A 448 9.58 19.93 -16.98
N PRO A 449 8.35 20.31 -17.38
CA PRO A 449 7.16 19.49 -17.14
C PRO A 449 7.24 18.12 -17.80
N GLU A 450 6.78 17.10 -17.07
CA GLU A 450 6.66 15.72 -17.52
C GLU A 450 5.19 15.39 -17.77
N ASP A 451 4.64 16.01 -18.82
CA ASP A 451 3.22 15.96 -19.12
C ASP A 451 2.79 14.75 -19.96
N TYR A 452 3.69 13.82 -20.30
CA TYR A 452 3.40 12.71 -21.21
C TYR A 452 3.87 11.39 -20.64
N VAL A 453 3.18 10.28 -20.92
CA VAL A 453 3.49 9.00 -20.27
C VAL A 453 4.02 7.99 -21.28
N LEU A 454 5.09 7.30 -20.89
CA LEU A 454 5.61 6.14 -21.59
C LEU A 454 5.68 4.92 -20.66
N LEU A 455 5.71 3.73 -21.25
CA LEU A 455 6.12 2.51 -20.60
C LEU A 455 7.65 2.41 -20.62
N TRP A 456 8.27 2.08 -19.50
CA TRP A 456 9.72 1.88 -19.39
C TRP A 456 10.05 0.45 -18.95
N HIS A 457 10.87 -0.24 -19.73
CA HIS A 457 11.36 -1.57 -19.41
C HIS A 457 12.58 -1.52 -18.47
N THR A 458 12.36 -1.98 -17.24
CA THR A 458 13.35 -2.12 -16.17
C THR A 458 13.67 -3.59 -15.90
N ASP A 459 14.69 -3.86 -15.07
CA ASP A 459 15.00 -5.24 -14.64
C ASP A 459 13.86 -5.87 -13.80
N SER A 460 12.95 -5.05 -13.28
CA SER A 460 11.74 -5.45 -12.54
C SER A 460 10.47 -5.51 -13.41
N GLY A 461 10.59 -5.32 -14.73
CA GLY A 461 9.47 -5.33 -15.67
C GLY A 461 9.10 -3.94 -16.20
N TRP A 462 7.92 -3.85 -16.81
CA TRP A 462 7.40 -2.65 -17.45
C TRP A 462 6.61 -1.78 -16.47
N ILE A 463 6.94 -0.49 -16.44
CA ILE A 463 6.33 0.51 -15.54
C ILE A 463 5.94 1.77 -16.31
N TYR A 464 4.98 2.54 -15.81
CA TYR A 464 4.63 3.85 -16.34
C TYR A 464 5.62 4.88 -15.80
N ASN A 465 6.09 5.77 -16.66
CA ASN A 465 6.96 6.89 -16.32
C ASN A 465 6.40 8.13 -17.01
N ASP A 466 6.14 9.20 -16.27
CA ASP A 466 5.83 10.47 -16.91
C ASP A 466 7.14 11.10 -17.38
N CYS A 467 7.07 11.84 -18.47
CA CYS A 467 8.23 12.22 -19.22
C CYS A 467 7.95 13.53 -19.98
N ARG A 468 9.01 14.30 -20.22
CA ARG A 468 9.01 15.42 -21.15
C ARG A 468 8.57 14.97 -22.56
N ASN A 469 8.02 15.88 -23.36
CA ASN A 469 7.50 15.58 -24.71
C ASN A 469 8.54 14.91 -25.63
N ASP A 470 9.79 15.37 -25.60
CA ASP A 470 10.86 14.88 -26.49
C ASP A 470 12.13 14.47 -25.72
N PRO A 471 12.11 13.26 -25.10
CA PRO A 471 13.25 12.73 -24.36
C PRO A 471 14.36 12.23 -25.27
N ALA A 472 14.06 11.86 -26.51
CA ALA A 472 15.06 11.42 -27.49
C ALA A 472 15.94 12.57 -27.97
N ALA A 473 15.40 13.79 -28.09
CA ALA A 473 16.19 14.98 -28.37
C ALA A 473 17.01 15.45 -27.16
N ALA A 474 16.43 15.38 -25.94
CA ALA A 474 17.11 15.81 -24.72
C ALA A 474 18.21 14.83 -24.26
N TYR A 475 17.93 13.53 -24.34
CA TYR A 475 18.79 12.45 -23.83
C TYR A 475 18.97 11.32 -24.87
N PRO A 476 19.59 11.61 -26.02
CA PRO A 476 19.75 10.64 -27.11
C PRO A 476 20.54 9.39 -26.73
N SER A 477 21.41 9.46 -25.72
CA SER A 477 22.15 8.30 -25.20
C SER A 477 21.25 7.29 -24.46
N VAL A 478 20.15 7.77 -23.87
CA VAL A 478 19.21 6.98 -23.09
C VAL A 478 18.13 6.40 -24.02
N TYR A 479 17.45 7.27 -24.76
CA TYR A 479 16.25 6.92 -25.55
C TYR A 479 16.53 6.58 -27.01
N GLY A 480 17.65 7.05 -27.57
CA GLY A 480 17.94 6.92 -28.99
C GLY A 480 17.95 5.47 -29.47
N GLY A 481 17.09 5.17 -30.44
CA GLY A 481 16.96 3.84 -31.06
C GLY A 481 16.29 2.79 -30.16
N LYS A 482 15.72 3.21 -29.02
CA LYS A 482 15.04 2.33 -28.05
C LYS A 482 13.62 2.79 -27.71
N LEU A 483 13.22 3.95 -28.22
CA LEU A 483 11.89 4.51 -28.06
C LEU A 483 10.98 4.01 -29.18
N ALA A 484 9.76 3.65 -28.82
CA ALA A 484 8.68 3.27 -29.72
C ALA A 484 7.40 4.01 -29.32
N TYR A 485 6.36 3.86 -30.13
CA TYR A 485 5.00 4.21 -29.78
C TYR A 485 4.06 3.07 -30.15
N ALA A 486 3.01 2.88 -29.35
CA ALA A 486 1.95 1.92 -29.62
C ALA A 486 0.71 2.66 -30.15
N CYS A 487 0.29 2.33 -31.37
CA CYS A 487 -0.98 2.77 -31.93
C CYS A 487 -2.05 1.71 -31.69
N GLU A 488 -3.24 2.16 -31.37
CA GLU A 488 -4.45 1.37 -31.23
C GLU A 488 -5.44 1.77 -32.34
N TYR A 489 -6.08 0.77 -32.94
CA TYR A 489 -7.10 0.94 -33.98
C TYR A 489 -8.40 0.27 -33.54
N ASP A 490 -9.51 0.99 -33.72
CA ASP A 490 -10.85 0.45 -33.52
C ASP A 490 -11.09 -0.73 -34.48
N SER A 491 -11.61 -1.84 -33.97
CA SER A 491 -12.04 -2.98 -34.79
C SER A 491 -13.25 -2.61 -35.66
N GLU A 492 -13.12 -2.73 -36.99
CA GLU A 492 -14.21 -2.49 -37.97
C GLU A 492 -15.39 -3.47 -37.88
#